data_AF-A0A7J7N913-F1
#
_entry.id   AF-A0A7J7N913-F1
#
_cell.length_a   1.000
_cell.length_b   1.000
_cell.length_c   1.000
_cell.angle_alpha   90.00
_cell.angle_beta   90.00
_cell.angle_gamma   90.00
#
_symmetry.space_group_name_H-M   'P 1'
#
loop_
_entity.id
_entity.type
_entity.pdbx_description
1 polymer ?
#
loop_
_entity_poly.entity_id
_entity_poly.type
_entity_poly.pdbx_seq_one_letter_code
_entity_poly.pdbx_strand_id
1 'polypeptide(L)'
;MKLMISLTENNYERKFLKCQHSICGSFQWLSYAVNQVRGAEGASSSSNYCFGCGQSSHWVRDCPWVRFPCTAHECNYLIKIFTSKTQQSFGQNFLKCEDPICNNFIWLTHAIREEFAKCNSLILGFGLSLYTKDTESV
;
A
#
# COMPACT_ATOMS: atom_id res chain seq x y z
N MET A 1 21.09 13.61 -5.32
CA MET A 1 20.16 12.74 -6.09
C MET A 1 20.60 12.75 -7.54
N LYS A 2 20.52 11.62 -8.25
CA LYS A 2 20.79 11.52 -9.69
C LYS A 2 19.55 11.07 -10.42
N LEU A 3 19.23 11.74 -11.53
CA LEU A 3 18.19 11.32 -12.46
C LEU A 3 18.68 10.13 -13.29
N MET A 4 17.83 9.12 -13.42
CA MET A 4 18.09 7.88 -14.12
C MET A 4 16.87 7.45 -14.94
N ILE A 5 17.11 6.58 -15.93
CA ILE A 5 16.08 5.94 -16.75
C ILE A 5 16.08 4.46 -16.40
N SER A 6 14.91 3.91 -16.14
CA SER A 6 14.72 2.50 -15.82
C SER A 6 14.83 1.66 -17.10
N LEU A 7 15.60 0.57 -17.01
CA LEU A 7 15.76 -0.42 -18.07
C LEU A 7 15.05 -1.74 -17.75
N THR A 8 14.29 -1.79 -16.65
CA THR A 8 13.52 -2.98 -16.28
C THR A 8 12.31 -3.11 -17.19
N GLU A 9 11.96 -4.31 -17.65
CA GLU A 9 10.81 -4.56 -18.53
C GLU A 9 9.52 -3.89 -18.05
N ASN A 10 9.20 -3.98 -16.75
CA ASN A 10 7.96 -3.45 -16.16
C ASN A 10 7.93 -1.92 -15.97
N ASN A 11 9.06 -1.25 -16.09
CA ASN A 11 9.15 0.21 -15.97
C ASN A 11 10.12 0.76 -17.01
N TYR A 12 10.16 0.15 -18.19
CA TYR A 12 11.11 0.49 -19.24
C TYR A 12 10.92 1.96 -19.63
N GLU A 13 12.04 2.67 -19.77
CA GLU A 13 12.11 4.11 -20.07
C GLU A 13 11.54 5.06 -19.00
N ARG A 14 11.07 4.55 -17.86
CA ARG A 14 10.53 5.39 -16.81
C ARG A 14 11.65 6.12 -16.06
N LYS A 15 11.51 7.43 -15.87
CA LYS A 15 12.50 8.31 -15.22
C LYS A 15 12.36 8.32 -13.70
N PHE A 16 13.47 8.22 -12.96
CA PHE A 16 13.50 8.24 -11.49
C PHE A 16 14.74 8.93 -10.92
N LEU A 17 14.63 9.43 -9.69
CA LEU A 17 15.70 9.99 -8.87
C LEU A 17 16.18 8.94 -7.88
N LYS A 18 17.50 8.75 -7.77
CA LYS A 18 18.09 7.94 -6.70
C LYS A 18 19.22 8.67 -5.99
N CYS A 19 19.45 8.32 -4.73
CA CYS A 19 20.64 8.74 -4.00
C CYS A 19 21.89 8.10 -4.64
N GLN A 20 22.97 8.86 -4.78
CA GLN A 20 24.24 8.33 -5.32
C GLN A 20 25.13 7.73 -4.24
N HIS A 21 24.80 7.95 -2.98
CA HIS A 21 25.61 7.51 -1.86
C HIS A 21 25.31 6.04 -1.58
N SER A 22 26.35 5.20 -1.50
CA SER A 22 26.19 3.73 -1.47
C SER A 22 25.42 3.21 -0.26
N ILE A 23 25.39 3.94 0.85
CA ILE A 23 24.61 3.62 2.06
C ILE A 23 23.18 4.20 2.05
N CYS A 24 22.80 4.91 1.00
CA CYS A 24 21.55 5.67 0.91
C CYS A 24 20.63 5.03 -0.13
N GLY A 25 19.54 4.41 0.34
CA GLY A 25 18.56 3.72 -0.51
C GLY A 25 17.45 4.62 -1.09
N SER A 26 17.54 5.94 -0.95
CA SER A 26 16.45 6.85 -1.34
C SER A 26 16.17 6.79 -2.84
N PHE A 27 14.88 6.66 -3.18
CA PHE A 27 14.36 6.48 -4.53
C PHE A 27 13.03 7.23 -4.69
N GLN A 28 12.82 7.88 -5.84
CA GLN A 28 11.54 8.52 -6.19
C GLN A 28 11.35 8.56 -7.71
N TRP A 29 10.16 8.26 -8.23
CA TRP A 29 9.87 8.46 -9.65
C TRP A 29 9.84 9.95 -10.02
N LEU A 30 10.43 10.32 -11.17
CA LEU A 30 10.52 11.72 -11.61
C LEU A 30 9.13 12.32 -11.83
N SER A 31 8.18 11.53 -12.36
CA SER A 31 6.79 11.97 -12.52
C SER A 31 6.17 12.43 -11.20
N TYR A 32 6.49 11.75 -10.10
CA TYR A 32 6.00 12.11 -8.77
C TYR A 32 6.70 13.35 -8.22
N ALA A 33 7.99 13.53 -8.48
CA ALA A 33 8.73 14.73 -8.08
C ALA A 33 8.28 15.97 -8.86
N VAL A 34 8.03 15.86 -10.17
CA VAL A 34 7.56 16.99 -11.01
C VAL A 34 6.16 17.45 -10.60
N ASN A 35 5.27 16.50 -10.24
CA ASN A 35 3.94 16.82 -9.74
C ASN A 35 3.98 17.55 -8.37
N GLN A 36 5.08 17.47 -7.62
CA GLN A 36 5.26 18.21 -6.36
C GLN A 36 5.65 19.68 -6.57
N VAL A 37 6.22 20.06 -7.73
CA VAL A 37 6.72 21.43 -7.98
C VAL A 37 5.70 22.33 -8.67
N ARG A 38 4.65 21.77 -9.27
CA ARG A 38 3.69 22.47 -10.14
C ARG A 38 2.35 22.83 -9.47
N GLY A 39 2.18 22.56 -8.18
CA GLY A 39 0.89 22.72 -7.51
C GLY A 39 1.03 23.12 -6.04
N ALA A 40 1.37 24.39 -5.81
CA ALA A 40 1.07 25.05 -4.55
C ALA A 40 -0.26 25.80 -4.72
N GLU A 41 -1.12 25.69 -3.70
CA GLU A 41 -2.41 26.37 -3.51
C GLU A 41 -3.65 25.62 -4.01
N GLY A 42 -4.19 24.77 -3.11
CA GLY A 42 -5.52 24.17 -3.22
C GLY A 42 -5.54 22.64 -3.15
N ALA A 43 -5.30 22.09 -1.95
CA ALA A 43 -5.66 20.73 -1.52
C ALA A 43 -5.30 19.53 -2.43
N SER A 44 -4.21 18.84 -2.11
CA SER A 44 -4.27 17.44 -1.63
C SER A 44 -2.88 16.78 -1.70
N SER A 45 -2.28 16.60 -0.53
CA SER A 45 -1.36 15.51 -0.20
C SER A 45 -0.22 15.22 -1.20
N SER A 46 0.97 15.72 -0.87
CA SER A 46 2.13 14.84 -0.72
C SER A 46 1.65 13.50 -0.21
N SER A 47 1.51 12.54 -1.11
CA SER A 47 0.64 11.41 -0.82
C SER A 47 1.23 10.60 0.33
N ASN A 48 0.57 10.67 1.49
CA ASN A 48 0.91 9.95 2.72
C ASN A 48 0.65 8.45 2.56
N TYR A 49 1.12 7.83 1.46
CA TYR A 49 0.95 6.41 1.21
C TYR A 49 1.95 5.63 2.08
N CYS A 50 1.43 4.75 2.93
CA CYS A 50 2.19 3.82 3.73
C CYS A 50 3.08 2.93 2.85
N PHE A 51 4.40 2.95 3.07
CA PHE A 51 5.35 2.10 2.35
C PHE A 51 5.19 0.60 2.62
N GLY A 52 4.46 0.21 3.66
CA GLY A 52 4.16 -1.19 3.96
C GLY A 52 2.97 -1.70 3.15
N CYS A 53 1.83 -1.02 3.24
CA CYS A 53 0.56 -1.51 2.68
C CYS A 53 0.04 -0.74 1.46
N GLY A 54 0.63 0.40 1.14
CA GLY A 54 0.24 1.24 -0.01
C GLY A 54 -0.96 2.16 0.21
N GLN A 55 -1.55 2.22 1.41
CA GLN A 55 -2.71 3.09 1.70
C GLN A 55 -2.32 4.51 2.11
N SER A 56 -3.10 5.52 1.71
CA SER A 56 -2.84 6.96 1.97
C SER A 56 -3.19 7.45 3.37
N SER A 57 -3.82 6.60 4.20
CA SER A 57 -4.40 7.02 5.47
C SER A 57 -3.39 7.11 6.61
N HIS A 58 -2.21 6.51 6.48
CA HIS A 58 -1.27 6.35 7.58
C HIS A 58 0.18 6.20 7.10
N TRP A 59 1.12 6.40 8.02
CA TRP A 59 2.55 6.21 7.78
C TRP A 59 2.96 4.78 8.16
N VAL A 60 4.13 4.30 7.69
CA VAL A 60 4.55 2.90 7.91
C VAL A 60 4.64 2.49 9.38
N ARG A 61 4.92 3.46 10.28
CA ARG A 61 4.98 3.24 11.73
C ARG A 61 3.61 2.97 12.33
N ASP A 62 2.57 3.57 11.76
CA ASP A 62 1.17 3.46 12.17
C ASP A 62 0.40 2.47 11.28
N CYS A 63 1.14 1.66 10.50
CA CYS A 63 0.54 0.69 9.62
C CYS A 63 -0.10 -0.43 10.42
N PRO A 64 -1.42 -0.66 10.32
CA PRO A 64 -2.11 -1.69 11.07
C PRO A 64 -1.61 -3.10 10.71
N TRP A 65 -0.91 -3.23 9.58
CA TRP A 65 -0.42 -4.48 9.02
C TRP A 65 1.04 -4.80 9.36
N VAL A 66 1.78 -3.91 10.03
CA VAL A 66 3.22 -4.12 10.34
C VAL A 66 3.42 -4.97 11.60
N ARG A 67 2.41 -5.08 12.48
CA ARG A 67 2.44 -5.88 13.71
C ARG A 67 1.08 -6.53 14.02
N PHE A 68 0.51 -7.22 13.05
CA PHE A 68 -0.81 -7.81 13.19
C PHE A 68 -0.73 -9.18 13.89
N PRO A 69 -1.52 -9.47 14.95
CA PRO A 69 -1.56 -10.79 15.56
C PRO A 69 -2.01 -11.87 14.57
N CYS A 70 -1.47 -13.09 14.70
CA CYS A 70 -1.93 -14.20 13.89
C CYS A 70 -3.38 -14.56 14.22
N THR A 71 -4.19 -14.80 13.18
CA THR A 71 -5.60 -15.19 13.31
C THR A 71 -5.79 -16.71 13.36
N ALA A 72 -4.72 -17.50 13.31
CA ALA A 72 -4.80 -18.95 13.43
C ALA A 72 -5.10 -19.36 14.87
N HIS A 73 -5.85 -20.47 15.03
CA HIS A 73 -6.19 -21.02 16.35
C HIS A 73 -4.91 -21.29 17.16
N GLU A 74 -4.86 -20.79 18.40
CA GLU A 74 -3.75 -20.96 19.35
C GLU A 74 -2.38 -20.45 18.85
N CYS A 75 -2.36 -19.48 17.93
CA CYS A 75 -1.12 -18.88 17.46
C CYS A 75 -0.88 -17.52 18.11
N ASN A 76 0.19 -17.41 18.92
CA ASN A 76 0.57 -16.17 19.61
C ASN A 76 1.63 -15.33 18.85
N TYR A 77 1.90 -15.69 17.59
CA TYR A 77 2.90 -15.01 16.77
C TYR A 77 2.30 -13.86 15.96
N LEU A 78 3.19 -13.03 15.42
CA LEU A 78 2.83 -11.92 14.56
C LEU A 78 2.83 -12.36 13.09
N ILE A 79 2.02 -11.65 12.31
CA ILE A 79 2.00 -11.70 10.86
C ILE A 79 2.82 -10.52 10.33
N LYS A 80 3.62 -10.78 9.30
CA LYS A 80 4.43 -9.76 8.61
C LYS A 80 4.02 -9.60 7.14
N ILE A 81 4.26 -8.40 6.62
CA ILE A 81 4.11 -8.10 5.19
C ILE A 81 5.34 -8.61 4.44
N PHE A 82 5.11 -9.39 3.40
CA PHE A 82 6.10 -9.87 2.46
C PHE A 82 5.71 -9.49 1.04
N THR A 83 6.71 -9.37 0.17
CA THR A 83 6.51 -9.15 -1.26
C THR A 83 6.83 -10.44 -2.00
N SER A 84 5.88 -10.95 -2.78
CA SER A 84 6.05 -12.16 -3.57
C SER A 84 7.10 -11.97 -4.65
N LYS A 85 7.95 -12.99 -4.78
CA LYS A 85 9.00 -13.08 -5.81
C LYS A 85 8.67 -14.12 -6.89
N THR A 86 7.51 -14.76 -6.81
CA THR A 86 7.09 -15.74 -7.81
C THR A 86 6.64 -15.04 -9.09
N GLN A 87 6.84 -15.65 -10.25
CA GLN A 87 6.54 -15.01 -11.54
C GLN A 87 5.06 -14.62 -11.67
N GLN A 88 4.14 -15.46 -11.18
CA GLN A 88 2.69 -15.23 -11.32
C GLN A 88 2.13 -14.16 -10.39
N SER A 89 2.84 -13.83 -9.30
CA SER A 89 2.40 -12.85 -8.30
C SER A 89 3.50 -11.86 -7.95
N PHE A 90 4.44 -11.61 -8.87
CA PHE A 90 5.64 -10.81 -8.60
C PHE A 90 5.25 -9.40 -8.14
N GLY A 91 5.82 -8.96 -7.02
CA GLY A 91 5.54 -7.64 -6.46
C GLY A 91 4.23 -7.55 -5.67
N GLN A 92 3.40 -8.60 -5.64
CA GLN A 92 2.19 -8.61 -4.81
C GLN A 92 2.56 -8.81 -3.34
N ASN A 93 1.98 -7.98 -2.48
CA ASN A 93 2.18 -8.09 -1.05
C ASN A 93 1.22 -9.12 -0.44
N PHE A 94 1.75 -9.91 0.49
CA PHE A 94 1.00 -10.87 1.28
C PHE A 94 1.42 -10.79 2.74
N LEU A 95 0.55 -11.31 3.58
CA LEU A 95 0.70 -11.43 5.01
C LEU A 95 0.98 -12.90 5.34
N LYS A 96 2.06 -13.18 6.07
CA LYS A 96 2.38 -14.53 6.55
C LYS A 96 2.80 -14.51 8.02
N CYS A 97 2.35 -15.50 8.78
CA CYS A 97 2.80 -15.71 10.16
C CYS A 97 4.31 -15.95 10.23
N GLU A 98 4.95 -15.44 11.29
CA GLU A 98 6.37 -15.67 11.56
C GLU A 98 6.67 -17.03 12.20
N ASP A 99 5.66 -17.69 12.75
CA ASP A 99 5.80 -19.01 13.36
C ASP A 99 6.15 -20.07 12.30
N PRO A 100 7.27 -20.82 12.45
CA PRO A 100 7.69 -21.84 11.50
C PRO A 100 6.66 -22.96 11.26
N ILE A 101 5.80 -23.25 12.24
CA ILE A 101 4.76 -24.27 12.12
C ILE A 101 3.41 -23.71 11.67
N CYS A 102 3.19 -22.40 11.81
CA CYS A 102 1.96 -21.75 11.39
C CYS A 102 2.06 -21.33 9.92
N ASN A 103 1.30 -21.99 9.04
CA ASN A 103 1.22 -21.63 7.63
C ASN A 103 0.13 -20.60 7.32
N ASN A 104 -0.30 -19.81 8.30
CA ASN A 104 -1.32 -18.80 8.07
C ASN A 104 -0.82 -17.75 7.06
N PHE A 105 -1.59 -17.59 5.99
CA PHE A 105 -1.26 -16.77 4.83
C PHE A 105 -2.51 -16.09 4.30
N ILE A 106 -2.39 -14.81 3.95
CA ILE A 106 -3.44 -14.07 3.26
C ILE A 106 -2.83 -13.01 2.34
N TRP A 107 -3.38 -12.82 1.15
CA TRP A 107 -2.98 -11.71 0.29
C TRP A 107 -3.33 -10.38 0.95
N LEU A 108 -2.42 -9.40 0.92
CA LEU A 108 -2.64 -8.12 1.59
C LEU A 108 -3.86 -7.40 1.02
N THR A 109 -4.12 -7.55 -0.28
CA THR A 109 -5.32 -7.02 -0.95
C THR A 109 -6.61 -7.61 -0.38
N HIS A 110 -6.63 -8.90 -0.04
CA HIS A 110 -7.78 -9.53 0.61
C HIS A 110 -7.93 -9.08 2.07
N ALA A 111 -6.84 -9.07 2.84
CA ALA A 111 -6.88 -8.61 4.23
C ALA A 111 -7.44 -7.18 4.34
N ILE A 112 -6.98 -6.29 3.46
CA ILE A 112 -7.48 -4.92 3.37
C ILE A 112 -8.97 -4.89 3.02
N ARG A 113 -9.42 -5.67 2.04
CA ARG A 113 -10.84 -5.74 1.63
C ARG A 113 -11.74 -6.24 2.76
N GLU A 114 -11.31 -7.27 3.49
CA GLU A 114 -12.06 -7.85 4.60
C GLU A 114 -12.17 -6.88 5.79
N GLU A 115 -11.12 -6.11 6.11
CA GLU A 115 -11.18 -5.04 7.12
C GLU A 115 -12.19 -3.94 6.73
N PHE A 116 -12.18 -3.51 5.46
CA PHE A 116 -13.15 -2.53 4.99
C PHE A 116 -14.59 -3.07 5.01
N ALA A 117 -14.78 -4.36 4.75
CA ALA A 117 -16.09 -5.00 4.82
C ALA A 117 -16.65 -5.06 6.25
N LYS A 118 -15.80 -5.33 7.25
CA LYS A 118 -16.19 -5.26 8.68
C LYS A 118 -16.53 -3.84 9.13
N CYS A 119 -15.85 -2.83 8.61
CA CYS A 119 -16.15 -1.43 8.90
C CYS A 119 -17.47 -0.99 8.22
N ASN A 120 -17.72 -1.42 6.97
CA ASN A 120 -18.97 -1.13 6.27
C ASN A 120 -20.19 -1.88 6.82
N SER A 121 -20.02 -3.09 7.36
CA SER A 121 -21.13 -3.79 8.02
C SER A 121 -21.55 -3.13 9.35
N LEU A 122 -20.64 -2.39 10.00
CA LEU A 122 -20.95 -1.56 11.17
C LEU A 122 -21.66 -0.25 10.78
N ILE A 123 -21.39 0.31 9.60
CA ILE A 123 -22.09 1.51 9.10
C ILE A 123 -23.49 1.18 8.57
N LEU A 124 -23.70 -0.01 8.00
CA LEU A 124 -25.04 -0.46 7.58
C LEU A 124 -25.96 -0.84 8.75
N GLY A 125 -25.47 -0.83 9.99
CA GLY A 125 -26.27 -1.00 11.21
C GLY A 125 -26.86 0.30 11.77
N PHE A 126 -26.44 1.47 11.29
CA PHE A 126 -27.03 2.76 11.64
C PHE A 126 -27.34 3.53 10.37
N GLY A 127 -28.61 3.49 9.98
CA GLY A 127 -29.09 4.09 8.75
C GLY A 127 -28.72 5.57 8.64
N LEU A 128 -27.93 5.90 7.62
CA LEU A 128 -28.01 7.20 6.97
C LEU A 128 -27.98 7.03 5.46
N SER A 129 -29.08 7.49 4.87
CA SER A 129 -29.28 7.77 3.47
C SER A 129 -28.31 8.86 2.97
N LEU A 130 -28.20 8.93 1.63
CA LEU A 130 -27.54 9.94 0.78
C LEU A 130 -26.08 9.59 0.47
N TYR A 131 -25.69 9.32 -0.79
CA TYR A 131 -25.82 10.26 -1.91
C TYR A 131 -25.86 9.47 -3.24
N THR A 132 -27.00 9.45 -3.93
CA THR A 132 -27.04 9.13 -5.35
C THR A 132 -26.39 10.30 -6.09
N LYS A 133 -25.29 10.07 -6.80
CA LYS A 133 -24.82 11.04 -7.78
C LYS A 133 -25.75 10.94 -8.99
N ASP A 134 -26.61 11.93 -9.11
CA ASP A 134 -27.25 12.28 -10.38
C ASP A 134 -26.16 12.52 -11.42
N THR A 135 -26.19 11.74 -12.50
CA THR A 135 -25.59 12.14 -13.78
C THR A 135 -26.73 12.32 -14.76
N GLU A 136 -27.07 13.60 -15.00
CA GLU A 136 -27.87 14.04 -16.13
C GLU A 136 -27.15 13.82 -17.47
N SER A 137 -27.96 13.90 -18.53
CA SER A 137 -27.67 14.14 -19.96
C SER A 137 -27.25 12.92 -20.80
N VAL A 138 -27.92 12.59 -21.93
CA VAL A 138 -28.71 13.36 -22.91
C VAL A 138 -29.94 12.58 -23.36
#